data_AF-A0A2E8GWW1-F1
#
_entry.id   AF-A0A2E8GWW1-F1
#
_cell.length_a   1.000
_cell.length_b   1.000
_cell.length_c   1.000
_cell.angle_alpha   90.00
_cell.angle_beta   90.00
_cell.angle_gamma   90.00
#
_symmetry.space_group_name_H-M   'P 1'
#
loop_
_entity.id
_entity.type
_entity.pdbx_description
1 polymer ?
#
loop_
_entity_poly.entity_id
_entity_poly.type
_entity_poly.pdbx_seq_one_letter_code
_entity_poly.pdbx_strand_id
1 'polypeptide(L)' 'LMDKKSSFIVSGDGNVIEPDGPIIAIGSGGGFAHSAAAAFLENTKLKSGEIVKKSLKIASDLCIYTNDAITVMEIK' A
#
# COMPACT_ATOMS: atom_id res chain seq x y z
N LEU A 1 -3.90 -3.53 10.75
CA LEU A 1 -3.93 -4.98 11.01
C LEU A 1 -4.25 -5.69 9.71
N MET A 2 -3.66 -6.84 9.42
CA MET A 2 -3.88 -7.55 8.15
C MET A 2 -3.73 -9.05 8.34
N ASP A 3 -4.64 -9.83 7.74
CA ASP A 3 -4.49 -11.27 7.53
C ASP A 3 -4.83 -11.65 6.08
N LYS A 4 -5.07 -12.93 5.79
CA LYS A 4 -5.39 -13.42 4.43
C LYS A 4 -6.79 -13.03 3.94
N LYS A 5 -7.68 -12.59 4.83
CA LYS A 5 -9.10 -12.35 4.56
C LYS A 5 -9.48 -10.89 4.71
N SER A 6 -8.91 -10.20 5.70
CA SER A 6 -9.31 -8.84 6.07
C SER A 6 -8.10 -7.96 6.37
N SER A 7 -8.30 -6.66 6.20
CA SER A 7 -7.30 -5.63 6.53
C SER A 7 -7.96 -4.40 7.11
N PHE A 8 -7.34 -3.82 8.13
CA PHE A 8 -7.90 -2.70 8.90
C PHE A 8 -6.86 -1.61 9.14
N ILE A 9 -7.29 -0.35 9.05
CA ILE A 9 -6.56 0.82 9.54
C ILE A 9 -7.01 1.08 10.97
N VAL A 10 -6.05 1.29 11.88
CA VAL A 10 -6.31 1.68 13.27
C VAL A 10 -5.66 3.03 13.51
N SER A 11 -6.44 3.99 14.00
CA SER A 11 -6.00 5.37 14.24
C SER A 11 -5.82 5.64 15.74
N GLY A 12 -4.99 6.64 16.06
CA GLY A 12 -4.67 7.00 17.46
C GLY A 12 -5.83 7.60 18.25
N ASP A 13 -6.91 7.98 17.58
CA ASP A 13 -8.17 8.46 18.17
C ASP A 13 -9.18 7.33 18.44
N GLY A 14 -8.80 6.07 18.19
CA GLY A 14 -9.62 4.88 18.46
C GLY A 14 -10.46 4.41 17.28
N ASN A 15 -10.35 5.03 16.10
CA ASN A 15 -11.08 4.57 14.91
C ASN A 15 -10.46 3.28 14.34
N VAL A 16 -11.34 2.33 13.98
CA VAL A 16 -11.00 1.08 13.28
C VAL A 16 -11.80 1.04 11.98
N ILE A 17 -11.09 1.02 10.86
CA ILE A 17 -11.68 1.17 9.53
C ILE A 17 -11.26 -0.01 8.66
N GLU A 18 -12.23 -0.76 8.15
CA GLU A 18 -12.02 -1.74 7.07
C GLU A 18 -12.22 -1.04 5.72
N PRO A 19 -11.21 -1.02 4.84
CA PRO A 19 -11.35 -0.39 3.53
C PRO A 19 -12.15 -1.25 2.56
N ASP A 20 -12.93 -0.62 1.68
CA ASP A 20 -13.77 -1.30 0.70
C ASP A 20 -12.96 -2.05 -0.40
N GLY A 21 -11.73 -1.58 -0.64
CA GLY A 21 -10.90 -2.04 -1.75
C GLY A 21 -9.74 -2.97 -1.33
N PRO A 22 -9.12 -3.65 -2.30
CA PRO A 22 -8.02 -4.59 -2.05
C PRO A 22 -6.68 -3.91 -1.71
N ILE A 23 -6.62 -2.58 -1.72
CA ILE A 23 -5.40 -1.80 -1.54
C ILE A 23 -5.59 -0.84 -0.37
N ILE A 24 -4.59 -0.82 0.52
CA ILE A 24 -4.53 0.09 1.66
C ILE A 24 -3.14 0.73 1.66
N ALA A 25 -3.10 2.04 1.90
CA ALA A 25 -1.86 2.77 2.08
C ALA A 25 -2.04 3.80 3.19
N ILE A 26 -0.98 3.99 3.99
CA ILE A 26 -0.93 4.98 5.07
C ILE A 26 0.38 5.76 4.99
N GLY A 27 0.45 6.88 5.71
CA GLY A 27 1.64 7.75 5.74
C GLY A 27 1.66 8.81 4.63
N SER A 28 2.72 9.61 4.60
CA SER A 28 2.87 10.79 3.73
C SER A 28 2.82 10.48 2.23
N GLY A 29 3.42 9.36 1.81
CA GLY A 29 3.39 8.86 0.43
C GLY A 29 2.18 7.98 0.09
N GLY A 30 1.24 7.82 1.02
CA GLY A 30 0.15 6.84 0.92
C GLY A 30 -0.72 7.01 -0.32
N GLY A 31 -1.10 8.25 -0.64
CA GLY A 31 -1.91 8.55 -1.83
C GLY A 31 -1.24 8.11 -3.14
N PHE A 32 0.05 8.43 -3.32
CA PHE A 32 0.80 8.05 -4.52
C PHE A 32 0.95 6.52 -4.64
N ALA A 33 1.29 5.86 -3.54
CA ALA A 33 1.41 4.40 -3.51
C ALA A 33 0.07 3.72 -3.82
N HIS A 34 -1.04 4.23 -3.26
CA HIS A 34 -2.38 3.69 -3.51
C HIS A 34 -2.77 3.82 -4.98
N SER A 35 -2.61 5.02 -5.56
CA SER A 35 -2.96 5.25 -6.97
C SER A 35 -2.13 4.39 -7.93
N ALA A 36 -0.82 4.27 -7.67
CA ALA A 36 0.05 3.40 -8.46
C ALA A 36 -0.35 1.92 -8.34
N ALA A 37 -0.64 1.45 -7.13
CA ALA A 37 -1.05 0.08 -6.88
C ALA A 37 -2.38 -0.24 -7.58
N ALA A 38 -3.34 0.69 -7.55
CA ALA A 38 -4.63 0.53 -8.22
C ALA A 38 -4.43 0.37 -9.73
N ALA A 39 -3.63 1.25 -10.33
CA ALA A 39 -3.30 1.17 -11.75
C ALA A 39 -2.60 -0.15 -12.13
N PHE A 40 -1.64 -0.62 -11.33
CA PHE A 40 -0.98 -1.89 -11.59
C PHE A 40 -1.91 -3.09 -11.43
N LEU A 41 -2.79 -3.08 -10.42
CA LEU A 41 -3.73 -4.17 -10.16
C LEU A 41 -4.73 -4.32 -11.31
N GLU A 42 -5.20 -3.22 -11.88
CA GLU A 42 -6.16 -3.23 -12.99
C GLU A 42 -5.54 -3.59 -14.34
N ASN A 43 -4.27 -3.22 -14.57
CA ASN A 43 -3.68 -3.23 -15.91
C ASN A 43 -2.54 -4.25 -16.09
N THR A 44 -2.20 -5.04 -15.07
CA THR A 44 -1.07 -5.98 -15.13
C THR A 44 -1.40 -7.34 -14.52
N LYS A 45 -0.47 -8.31 -14.68
CA LYS A 45 -0.53 -9.63 -14.03
C LYS A 45 0.58 -9.79 -12.98
N LEU A 46 1.03 -8.68 -12.40
CA LEU A 46 2.08 -8.67 -11.40
C LEU A 46 1.60 -9.34 -10.11
N LYS A 47 2.53 -9.98 -9.39
CA LYS A 47 2.23 -10.51 -8.05
C LYS A 47 2.09 -9.36 -7.05
N SER A 48 1.36 -9.59 -5.95
CA SER A 48 1.11 -8.57 -4.91
C SER A 48 2.40 -7.91 -4.41
N GLY A 49 3.45 -8.67 -4.09
CA GLY A 49 4.74 -8.12 -3.66
C GLY A 49 5.40 -7.23 -4.71
N GLU A 50 5.26 -7.54 -6.00
CA GLU A 50 5.78 -6.71 -7.09
C GLU A 50 4.98 -5.40 -7.24
N ILE A 51 3.66 -5.48 -7.14
CA ILE A 51 2.77 -4.31 -7.14
C ILE A 51 3.16 -3.37 -6.00
N VAL A 52 3.28 -3.89 -4.77
CA VAL A 52 3.67 -3.11 -3.58
C VAL A 52 5.04 -2.46 -3.78
N LYS A 53 6.06 -3.23 -4.20
CA LYS A 53 7.42 -2.71 -4.38
C LYS A 53 7.47 -1.59 -5.43
N LYS A 54 6.83 -1.76 -6.58
CA LYS A 54 6.80 -0.75 -7.65
C LYS A 54 6.02 0.49 -7.23
N SER A 55 4.90 0.33 -6.54
CA SER A 55 4.06 1.44 -6.08
C SER A 55 4.76 2.29 -5.02
N LEU A 56 5.45 1.65 -4.06
CA LEU A 56 6.27 2.35 -3.08
C LEU A 56 7.47 3.06 -3.72
N LYS A 57 8.06 2.49 -4.79
CA LYS A 57 9.13 3.16 -5.53
C LYS A 57 8.62 4.46 -6.18
N ILE A 58 7.46 4.43 -6.83
CA ILE A 58 6.82 5.65 -7.37
C ILE A 58 6.55 6.66 -6.25
N ALA A 59 6.04 6.21 -5.11
CA ALA A 59 5.80 7.10 -3.96
C ALA A 59 7.11 7.73 -3.44
N SER A 60 8.22 7.01 -3.46
CA SER A 60 9.54 7.54 -3.06
C SER A 60 10.11 8.58 -4.01
N ASP A 61 9.73 8.52 -5.28
CA ASP A 61 10.20 9.48 -6.28
C ASP A 61 9.36 10.78 -6.24
N LEU A 62 8.15 10.73 -5.66
CA LEU A 62 7.17 11.84 -5.60
C LEU A 62 7.08 12.51 -4.23
N CYS A 63 7.17 11.76 -3.14
CA CYS A 63 6.98 12.26 -1.79
C CYS A 63 8.33 12.50 -1.10
N ILE A 64 8.66 13.76 -0.79
CA ILE A 64 9.91 14.12 -0.11
C ILE A 64 10.11 13.43 1.27
N TYR A 65 9.04 12.89 1.85
CA TYR A 65 9.05 12.17 3.13
C TYR A 65 9.04 10.64 2.98
N THR A 66 9.12 10.11 1.76
CA THR A 66 9.19 8.68 1.46
C THR A 66 10.48 8.42 0.68
N ASN A 67 11.32 7.49 1.13
CA ASN A 67 12.56 7.14 0.42
C ASN A 67 12.45 5.75 -0.23
N ASP A 68 13.52 5.30 -0.90
CA ASP A 68 13.56 4.06 -1.66
C ASP A 68 14.11 2.85 -0.89
N ALA A 69 14.33 3.00 0.42
CA ALA A 69 14.68 1.91 1.33
C ALA A 69 13.43 1.06 1.65
N ILE A 70 13.00 0.25 0.69
CA ILE A 70 11.72 -0.47 0.71
C ILE A 70 11.90 -1.92 1.19
N THR A 71 11.16 -2.29 2.23
CA THR A 71 11.01 -3.68 2.70
C THR A 71 9.60 -4.17 2.38
N VAL A 72 9.49 -5.35 1.76
CA VAL A 72 8.21 -6.00 1.45
C VAL A 72 8.06 -7.26 2.29
N MET A 73 6.91 -7.41 2.93
CA MET A 73 6.55 -8.58 3.75
C MET A 73 5.29 -9.23 3.21
N GLU A 74 5.25 -10.57 3.20
CA GLU A 74 4.12 -11.35 2.71
C GLU A 74 3.66 -12.36 3.76
N ILE A 75 2.34 -12.55 3.86
CA ILE A 75 1.74 -13.59 4.69
C ILE A 75 1.72 -14.89 3.89
N LYS A 76 2.35 -15.95 4.42
CA LYS A 76 2.35 -17.29 3.83
C LYS A 76 1.00 -17.98 3.96
#